data_AF-A0A3R6KCL9-F1
#
_entry.id   AF-A0A3R6KCL9-F1
#
_cell.length_a   1.000
_cell.length_b   1.000
_cell.length_c   1.000
_cell.angle_alpha   90.00
_cell.angle_beta   90.00
_cell.angle_gamma   90.00
#
_symmetry.space_group_name_H-M   'P 1'
#
loop_
_entity.id
_entity.type
_entity.pdbx_description
1 polymer ?
#
loop_
_entity_poly.entity_id
_entity_poly.type
_entity_poly.pdbx_seq_one_letter_code
_entity_poly.pdbx_strand_id
1 'polypeptide(L)'
;MKDLKELRDQIDVIDRQIVDLYQERMEIAAGVAEYKINTGKKVFDKEREDSKLATLTALGKTDFNKHGIRELFEQIMSMSRKRQYQLLTAHGMYEKPDFTEVESLDYHNARIVFQGTEGAYSQLALKEYFGEQTDSYHVETWRDAMEAIKNGEADYAVLPIENSSAGIVSENYDLMVEYDNCIVGEQIIQINHALLGLPEAELSDITDVYSHPQALMQCGRYLESHREWEKHSLKNTAMAAKKVKEDGKKHKAAIASSLTADIYGLKVLDECIQNNKMNATRFIIVSGKRVFTSKAEKISICFEGMHESGSLYHMLSHFIYNGINMNHIESRPVQGKNWEYRFFVDFEGNLNDAAVQNALRGLAEETLGLKILGNY
;
A
#
# COMPACT_ATOMS: atom_id res chain seq x y z
N MET A 1 13.64 18.96 -50.36
CA MET A 1 13.22 18.21 -49.15
C MET A 1 14.44 17.43 -48.72
N LYS A 2 14.93 17.58 -47.48
CA LYS A 2 16.12 16.82 -47.03
C LYS A 2 15.78 15.33 -47.05
N ASP A 3 16.73 14.49 -47.44
CA ASP A 3 16.55 13.05 -47.41
C ASP A 3 16.42 12.57 -45.95
N LEU A 4 15.55 11.59 -45.71
CA LEU A 4 15.27 11.11 -44.36
C LEU A 4 16.51 10.49 -43.71
N LYS A 5 17.37 9.84 -44.49
CA LYS A 5 18.61 9.25 -43.97
C LYS A 5 19.59 10.34 -43.55
N GLU A 6 19.77 11.37 -44.38
CA GLU A 6 20.63 12.51 -44.05
C GLU A 6 20.18 13.23 -42.77
N LEU A 7 18.87 13.36 -42.55
CA LEU A 7 18.32 13.94 -41.32
C LEU A 7 18.62 13.07 -40.09
N ARG A 8 18.51 11.74 -40.21
CA ARG A 8 18.83 10.80 -39.13
C ARG A 8 20.32 10.80 -38.81
N ASP A 9 21.18 10.79 -39.83
CA ASP A 9 22.64 10.85 -39.65
C ASP A 9 23.06 12.15 -38.93
N GLN A 10 22.37 13.28 -39.20
CA GLN A 10 22.58 14.54 -38.48
C GLN A 10 22.15 14.45 -37.01
N ILE A 11 21.03 13.78 -36.71
CA ILE A 11 20.57 13.54 -35.33
C ILE A 11 21.58 12.68 -34.58
N ASP A 12 22.08 11.59 -35.18
CA ASP A 12 23.06 10.69 -34.54
C ASP A 12 24.36 11.41 -34.13
N VAL A 13 24.79 12.41 -34.91
CA VAL A 13 25.95 13.26 -34.54
C VAL A 13 25.64 14.10 -33.31
N ILE A 14 24.45 14.71 -33.25
CA ILE A 14 24.03 15.55 -32.12
C ILE A 14 23.84 14.69 -30.86
N ASP A 15 23.21 13.51 -30.98
CA ASP A 15 22.96 12.62 -29.86
C ASP A 15 24.26 12.16 -29.20
N ARG A 16 25.29 11.86 -29.99
CA ARG A 16 26.64 11.57 -29.46
C ARG A 16 27.20 12.72 -28.63
N GLN A 17 27.09 13.95 -29.12
CA GLN A 17 27.53 15.14 -28.38
C GLN A 17 26.74 15.34 -27.08
N ILE A 18 25.42 15.08 -27.10
CA ILE A 18 24.58 15.15 -25.90
C ILE A 18 25.05 14.12 -24.87
N VAL A 19 25.37 12.89 -25.29
CA VAL A 19 25.87 11.84 -24.40
C VAL A 19 27.20 12.25 -23.76
N ASP A 20 28.16 12.74 -24.55
CA ASP A 20 29.46 13.17 -24.04
C ASP A 20 29.32 14.30 -23.00
N LEU A 21 28.51 15.32 -23.33
CA LEU A 21 28.23 16.44 -22.42
C LEU A 21 27.48 16.01 -21.16
N TYR A 22 26.58 15.03 -21.27
CA TYR A 22 25.87 14.48 -20.12
C TYR A 22 26.84 13.78 -19.16
N GLN A 23 27.77 12.98 -19.68
CA GLN A 23 28.78 12.28 -18.87
C GLN A 23 29.69 13.27 -18.14
N GLU A 24 30.25 14.26 -18.85
CA GLU A 24 31.07 15.32 -18.26
C GLU A 24 30.30 16.07 -17.15
N ARG A 25 29.02 16.38 -17.39
CA ARG A 25 28.17 17.02 -16.39
C ARG A 25 27.95 16.14 -15.16
N MET A 26 27.82 14.83 -15.31
CA MET A 26 27.67 13.90 -14.18
C MET A 26 28.95 13.79 -13.34
N GLU A 27 30.14 13.84 -13.97
CA GLU A 27 31.42 13.90 -13.25
C GLU A 27 31.53 15.18 -12.41
N ILE A 28 31.17 16.33 -12.99
CA ILE A 28 31.13 17.60 -12.25
C ILE A 28 30.11 17.51 -11.10
N ALA A 29 28.93 16.91 -11.32
CA ALA A 29 27.94 16.73 -10.27
C ALA A 29 28.44 15.84 -9.12
N ALA A 30 29.28 14.83 -9.41
CA ALA A 30 29.94 14.03 -8.39
C ALA A 30 30.91 14.88 -7.55
N GLY A 31 31.72 15.74 -8.19
CA GLY A 31 32.58 16.69 -7.46
C GLY A 31 31.79 17.69 -6.59
N VAL A 32 30.60 18.12 -7.05
CA VAL A 32 29.67 18.91 -6.22
C VAL A 32 29.19 18.11 -5.01
N ALA A 33 28.95 16.80 -5.17
CA ALA A 33 28.60 15.91 -4.06
C ALA A 33 29.70 15.90 -2.99
N GLU A 34 30.96 15.69 -3.40
CA GLU A 34 32.12 15.67 -2.50
C GLU A 34 32.26 16.99 -1.73
N TYR A 35 32.10 18.12 -2.42
CA TYR A 35 32.10 19.42 -1.77
C TYR A 35 30.98 19.54 -0.72
N LYS A 36 29.77 19.10 -1.06
CA LYS A 36 28.61 19.13 -0.16
C LYS A 36 28.80 18.21 1.06
N ILE A 37 29.36 17.02 0.85
CA ILE A 37 29.71 16.08 1.92
C ILE A 37 30.67 16.75 2.91
N ASN A 38 31.74 17.36 2.41
CA ASN A 38 32.75 18.02 3.26
C ASN A 38 32.25 19.29 3.95
N THR A 39 31.21 19.93 3.43
CA THR A 39 30.68 21.21 3.96
C THR A 39 29.34 21.06 4.68
N GLY A 40 28.75 19.87 4.71
CA GLY A 40 27.43 19.61 5.28
C GLY A 40 26.26 20.32 4.54
N LYS A 41 26.46 20.73 3.28
CA LYS A 41 25.40 21.40 2.50
C LYS A 41 24.39 20.41 1.94
N LYS A 42 23.12 20.80 1.87
CA LYS A 42 22.05 20.00 1.27
C LYS A 42 22.27 19.73 -0.22
N VAL A 43 21.84 18.56 -0.68
CA VAL A 43 21.89 18.18 -2.10
C VAL A 43 20.84 18.94 -2.90
N PHE A 44 19.59 18.96 -2.44
CA PHE A 44 18.51 19.68 -3.10
C PHE A 44 18.45 21.14 -2.65
N ASP A 45 18.38 22.04 -3.63
CA ASP A 45 18.28 23.50 -3.46
C ASP A 45 17.31 24.03 -4.52
N LYS A 46 16.03 24.15 -4.12
CA LYS A 46 14.93 24.50 -5.03
C LYS A 46 15.15 25.85 -5.71
N GLU A 47 15.56 26.87 -4.95
CA GLU A 47 15.78 28.22 -5.48
C GLU A 47 16.89 28.25 -6.55
N ARG A 48 18.00 27.54 -6.29
CA ARG A 48 19.10 27.43 -7.25
C ARG A 48 18.68 26.68 -8.50
N GLU A 49 17.95 25.58 -8.37
CA GLU A 49 17.48 24.81 -9.53
C GLU A 49 16.48 25.61 -10.36
N ASP A 50 15.47 26.23 -9.74
CA ASP A 50 14.49 27.08 -10.43
C ASP A 50 15.15 28.24 -11.19
N SER A 51 16.16 28.88 -10.58
CA SER A 51 16.95 29.93 -11.22
C SER A 51 17.71 29.42 -12.46
N LYS A 52 18.29 28.21 -12.37
CA LYS A 52 18.99 27.60 -13.51
C LYS A 52 18.03 27.14 -14.61
N LEU A 53 16.89 26.56 -14.25
CA LEU A 53 15.85 26.18 -15.21
C LEU A 53 15.32 27.41 -15.95
N ALA A 54 15.07 28.53 -15.26
CA ALA A 54 14.66 29.77 -15.90
C ALA A 54 15.72 30.28 -16.90
N THR A 55 16.99 30.25 -16.51
CA THR A 55 18.12 30.67 -17.38
C THR A 55 18.21 29.80 -18.64
N LEU A 56 18.12 28.48 -18.49
CA LEU A 56 18.23 27.53 -19.61
C LEU A 56 16.99 27.59 -20.52
N THR A 57 15.80 27.70 -19.93
CA THR A 57 14.54 27.89 -20.65
C THR A 57 14.61 29.11 -21.55
N ALA A 58 15.20 30.22 -21.09
CA ALA A 58 15.34 31.45 -21.87
C ALA A 58 16.21 31.31 -23.13
N LEU A 59 17.04 30.25 -23.24
CA LEU A 59 17.82 29.95 -24.45
C LEU A 59 16.97 29.34 -25.58
N GLY A 60 15.77 28.85 -25.25
CA GLY A 60 14.83 28.30 -26.22
C GLY A 60 14.26 29.37 -27.17
N LYS A 61 14.28 29.08 -28.48
CA LYS A 61 13.83 30.03 -29.52
C LYS A 61 12.33 30.02 -29.80
N THR A 62 11.66 28.92 -29.48
CA THR A 62 10.21 28.71 -29.68
C THR A 62 9.60 28.24 -28.37
N ASP A 63 8.31 28.47 -28.17
CA ASP A 63 7.64 28.04 -26.93
C ASP A 63 7.69 26.52 -26.73
N PHE A 64 7.59 25.76 -27.82
CA PHE A 64 7.83 24.31 -27.81
C PHE A 64 9.23 23.95 -27.29
N ASN A 65 10.28 24.58 -27.81
CA ASN A 65 11.65 24.28 -27.39
C ASN A 65 11.94 24.78 -25.97
N LYS A 66 11.37 25.92 -25.55
CA LYS A 66 11.48 26.41 -24.17
C LYS A 66 10.93 25.38 -23.18
N HIS A 67 9.73 24.87 -23.46
CA HIS A 67 9.12 23.82 -22.64
C HIS A 67 9.97 22.55 -22.63
N GLY A 68 10.37 22.05 -23.80
CA GLY A 68 11.21 20.84 -23.89
C GLY A 68 12.58 20.97 -23.20
N ILE A 69 13.23 22.14 -23.27
CA ILE A 69 14.49 22.41 -22.56
C ILE A 69 14.27 22.37 -21.06
N ARG A 70 13.19 22.98 -20.55
CA ARG A 70 12.87 22.95 -19.13
C ARG A 70 12.74 21.51 -18.62
N GLU A 71 11.90 20.71 -19.26
CA GLU A 71 11.66 19.31 -18.90
C GLU A 71 12.96 18.48 -18.94
N LEU A 72 13.75 18.61 -20.02
CA LEU A 72 15.01 17.89 -20.17
C LEU A 72 15.98 18.20 -19.03
N PHE A 73 16.15 19.48 -18.68
CA PHE A 73 17.09 19.87 -17.64
C PHE A 73 16.59 19.57 -16.23
N GLU A 74 15.27 19.57 -15.98
CA GLU A 74 14.69 19.04 -14.74
C GLU A 74 15.07 17.56 -14.56
N GLN A 75 14.95 16.74 -15.61
CA GLN A 75 15.37 15.33 -15.55
C GLN A 75 16.88 15.18 -15.29
N ILE A 76 17.71 15.93 -16.01
CA ILE A 76 19.16 15.88 -15.83
C ILE A 76 19.57 16.33 -14.40
N MET A 77 18.91 17.36 -13.85
CA MET A 77 19.14 17.79 -12.46
C MET A 77 18.71 16.73 -11.46
N SER A 78 17.54 16.12 -11.65
CA SER A 78 17.08 14.98 -10.82
C SER A 78 18.10 13.83 -10.83
N MET A 79 18.73 13.51 -11.97
CA MET A 79 19.78 12.49 -12.02
C MET A 79 21.04 12.87 -11.30
N SER A 80 21.38 14.15 -11.34
CA SER A 80 22.51 14.68 -10.58
C SER A 80 22.29 14.53 -9.09
N ARG A 81 21.07 14.80 -8.61
CA ARG A 81 20.70 14.64 -7.20
C ARG A 81 20.77 13.18 -6.78
N LYS A 82 20.20 12.27 -7.57
CA LYS A 82 20.28 10.81 -7.31
C LYS A 82 21.72 10.33 -7.22
N ARG A 83 22.59 10.75 -8.15
CA ARG A 83 24.02 10.42 -8.07
C ARG A 83 24.69 11.00 -6.82
N GLN A 84 24.37 12.24 -6.45
CA GLN A 84 24.84 12.84 -5.20
C GLN A 84 24.36 12.03 -3.98
N TYR A 85 23.08 11.69 -3.89
CA TYR A 85 22.53 10.88 -2.80
C TYR A 85 23.22 9.53 -2.66
N GLN A 86 23.46 8.83 -3.77
CA GLN A 86 24.24 7.59 -3.78
C GLN A 86 25.64 7.78 -3.19
N LEU A 87 26.33 8.85 -3.56
CA LEU A 87 27.66 9.16 -3.03
C LEU A 87 27.60 9.50 -1.53
N LEU A 88 26.62 10.28 -1.07
CA LEU A 88 26.43 10.57 0.35
C LEU A 88 26.21 9.28 1.17
N THR A 89 25.34 8.39 0.69
CA THR A 89 25.06 7.09 1.34
C THR A 89 26.32 6.22 1.39
N ALA A 90 27.10 6.16 0.30
CA ALA A 90 28.36 5.42 0.25
C ALA A 90 29.43 5.96 1.22
N HIS A 91 29.38 7.26 1.57
CA HIS A 91 30.25 7.88 2.58
C HIS A 91 29.72 7.71 4.02
N GLY A 92 28.75 6.82 4.24
CA GLY A 92 28.17 6.55 5.55
C GLY A 92 27.30 7.68 6.09
N MET A 93 27.06 8.73 5.31
CA MET A 93 26.14 9.80 5.66
C MET A 93 24.72 9.32 5.34
N TYR A 94 24.21 8.28 5.98
CA TYR A 94 22.83 7.79 5.85
C TYR A 94 22.14 7.84 7.21
N GLU A 95 21.01 8.52 7.28
CA GLU A 95 20.14 8.44 8.45
C GLU A 95 19.33 7.15 8.33
N LYS A 96 19.70 6.17 9.16
CA LYS A 96 18.94 4.93 9.24
C LYS A 96 17.52 5.25 9.72
N PRO A 97 16.48 4.71 9.06
CA PRO A 97 15.12 4.73 9.54
C PRO A 97 15.07 4.22 10.98
N ASP A 98 14.16 4.78 11.77
CA ASP A 98 13.88 4.35 13.14
C ASP A 98 13.16 2.99 13.13
N PHE A 99 13.87 1.95 12.69
CA PHE A 99 13.39 0.58 12.60
C PHE A 99 14.47 -0.36 13.16
N THR A 100 14.05 -1.32 13.98
CA THR A 100 14.91 -2.33 14.56
C THR A 100 14.81 -3.63 13.77
N GLU A 101 15.92 -4.08 13.21
CA GLU A 101 16.00 -5.40 12.59
C GLU A 101 15.97 -6.49 13.67
N VAL A 102 15.11 -7.49 13.48
CA VAL A 102 14.98 -8.67 14.36
C VAL A 102 15.14 -9.96 13.55
N GLU A 103 15.65 -11.03 14.17
CA GLU A 103 15.83 -12.33 13.49
C GLU A 103 14.48 -12.94 13.06
N SER A 104 13.47 -12.81 13.91
CA SER A 104 12.10 -13.26 13.66
C SER A 104 11.13 -12.45 14.51
N LEU A 105 9.90 -12.31 14.03
CA LEU A 105 8.80 -11.77 14.83
C LEU A 105 8.31 -12.86 15.78
N ASP A 106 8.45 -12.62 17.10
CA ASP A 106 7.97 -13.55 18.12
C ASP A 106 6.56 -13.19 18.57
N TYR A 107 5.66 -14.16 18.46
CA TYR A 107 4.23 -14.02 18.77
C TYR A 107 3.76 -14.96 19.89
N HIS A 108 4.63 -15.77 20.51
CA HIS A 108 4.20 -16.86 21.41
C HIS A 108 3.36 -16.39 22.60
N ASN A 109 3.61 -15.18 23.10
CA ASN A 109 2.86 -14.56 24.20
C ASN A 109 2.21 -13.24 23.77
N ALA A 110 2.01 -13.05 22.48
CA ALA A 110 1.44 -11.82 21.96
C ALA A 110 -0.08 -11.83 22.10
N ARG A 111 -0.64 -10.68 22.44
CA ARG A 111 -2.08 -10.47 22.45
C ARG A 111 -2.53 -9.81 21.14
N ILE A 112 -3.39 -10.47 20.38
CA ILE A 112 -3.76 -10.03 19.02
C ILE A 112 -5.20 -9.53 18.99
N VAL A 113 -5.42 -8.34 18.43
CA VAL A 113 -6.74 -7.76 18.24
C VAL A 113 -7.16 -7.80 16.77
N PHE A 114 -8.44 -8.04 16.50
CA PHE A 114 -9.02 -7.86 15.18
C PHE A 114 -10.35 -7.12 15.26
N GLN A 115 -10.71 -6.41 14.20
CA GLN A 115 -12.02 -5.78 14.12
C GLN A 115 -13.09 -6.78 13.67
N GLY A 116 -14.23 -6.75 14.33
CA GLY A 116 -15.43 -7.47 13.93
C GLY A 116 -16.02 -8.33 15.03
N THR A 117 -16.46 -9.52 14.65
CA THR A 117 -17.07 -10.52 15.54
C THR A 117 -16.50 -11.89 15.22
N GLU A 118 -16.63 -12.83 16.15
CA GLU A 118 -16.22 -14.23 15.91
C GLU A 118 -16.85 -14.80 14.63
N GLY A 119 -16.02 -15.39 13.77
CA GLY A 119 -16.33 -15.88 12.43
C GLY A 119 -16.00 -14.92 11.29
N ALA A 120 -15.64 -13.66 11.59
CA ALA A 120 -15.25 -12.70 10.56
C ALA A 120 -13.98 -13.14 9.80
N TYR A 121 -13.83 -12.67 8.55
CA TYR A 121 -12.64 -12.95 7.75
C TYR A 121 -11.35 -12.42 8.38
N SER A 122 -11.41 -11.35 9.17
CA SER A 122 -10.25 -10.87 9.95
C SER A 122 -9.77 -11.90 10.98
N GLN A 123 -10.68 -12.68 11.57
CA GLN A 123 -10.32 -13.77 12.48
C GLN A 123 -9.68 -14.94 11.72
N LEU A 124 -10.16 -15.23 10.51
CA LEU A 124 -9.53 -16.23 9.64
C LEU A 124 -8.10 -15.80 9.27
N ALA A 125 -7.90 -14.54 8.89
CA ALA A 125 -6.57 -13.97 8.64
C ALA A 125 -5.65 -14.06 9.86
N LEU A 126 -6.18 -13.76 11.05
CA LEU A 126 -5.46 -13.90 12.31
C LEU A 126 -5.01 -15.35 12.54
N LYS A 127 -5.92 -16.32 12.40
CA LYS A 127 -5.63 -17.74 12.64
C LYS A 127 -4.64 -18.32 11.63
N GLU A 128 -4.75 -17.96 10.37
CA GLU A 128 -3.79 -18.43 9.35
C GLU A 128 -2.38 -17.85 9.55
N TYR A 129 -2.29 -16.59 10.02
CA TYR A 129 -1.01 -15.93 10.23
C TYR A 129 -0.33 -16.32 11.56
N PHE A 130 -1.07 -16.32 12.67
CA PHE A 130 -0.53 -16.54 14.01
C PHE A 130 -0.73 -17.97 14.54
N GLY A 131 -1.60 -18.77 13.92
CA GLY A 131 -2.00 -20.11 14.38
C GLY A 131 -3.32 -20.13 15.15
N GLU A 132 -3.86 -21.34 15.37
CA GLU A 132 -5.18 -21.54 16.00
C GLU A 132 -5.21 -21.28 17.53
N GLN A 133 -4.07 -21.36 18.21
CA GLN A 133 -3.97 -21.29 19.67
C GLN A 133 -3.30 -19.99 20.12
N THR A 134 -3.92 -18.87 19.78
CA THR A 134 -3.39 -17.52 20.04
C THR A 134 -4.30 -16.74 20.99
N ASP A 135 -3.71 -15.98 21.91
CA ASP A 135 -4.45 -15.04 22.75
C ASP A 135 -4.98 -13.90 21.89
N SER A 136 -6.25 -13.96 21.52
CA SER A 136 -6.86 -12.98 20.63
C SER A 136 -8.25 -12.56 21.08
N TYR A 137 -8.61 -11.33 20.74
CA TYR A 137 -9.92 -10.77 21.02
C TYR A 137 -10.38 -9.85 19.89
N HIS A 138 -11.66 -9.51 19.90
CA HIS A 138 -12.26 -8.63 18.89
C HIS A 138 -12.74 -7.31 19.47
N VAL A 139 -12.77 -6.30 18.62
CA VAL A 139 -13.28 -4.96 18.91
C VAL A 139 -14.26 -4.52 17.83
N GLU A 140 -15.06 -3.49 18.11
CA GLU A 140 -16.14 -3.07 17.23
C GLU A 140 -15.63 -2.37 15.96
N THR A 141 -14.65 -1.47 16.10
CA THR A 141 -14.15 -0.63 15.00
C THR A 141 -12.66 -0.82 14.73
N TRP A 142 -12.19 -0.41 13.53
CA TRP A 142 -10.76 -0.46 13.22
C TRP A 142 -9.97 0.54 14.08
N ARG A 143 -10.60 1.66 14.45
CA ARG A 143 -10.04 2.64 15.40
C ARG A 143 -9.79 2.02 16.77
N ASP A 144 -10.74 1.26 17.31
CA ASP A 144 -10.57 0.57 18.60
C ASP A 144 -9.37 -0.40 18.56
N ALA A 145 -9.15 -1.06 17.42
CA ALA A 145 -8.00 -1.96 17.24
C ALA A 145 -6.67 -1.18 17.27
N MET A 146 -6.63 0.00 16.64
CA MET A 146 -5.45 0.88 16.69
C MET A 146 -5.22 1.46 18.10
N GLU A 147 -6.28 1.81 18.81
CA GLU A 147 -6.22 2.29 20.19
C GLU A 147 -5.72 1.21 21.16
N ALA A 148 -6.17 -0.02 20.99
CA ALA A 148 -5.67 -1.16 21.76
C ALA A 148 -4.15 -1.34 21.63
N ILE A 149 -3.60 -1.19 20.41
CA ILE A 149 -2.15 -1.22 20.17
C ILE A 149 -1.47 -0.05 20.88
N LYS A 150 -1.99 1.17 20.69
CA LYS A 150 -1.44 2.39 21.28
C LYS A 150 -1.42 2.36 22.81
N ASN A 151 -2.43 1.75 23.44
CA ASN A 151 -2.56 1.64 24.88
C ASN A 151 -1.78 0.45 25.47
N GLY A 152 -1.16 -0.39 24.63
CA GLY A 152 -0.47 -1.62 25.06
C GLY A 152 -1.42 -2.73 25.51
N GLU A 153 -2.69 -2.68 25.12
CA GLU A 153 -3.68 -3.73 25.37
C GLU A 153 -3.55 -4.89 24.38
N ALA A 154 -3.00 -4.63 23.20
CA ALA A 154 -2.63 -5.63 22.19
C ALA A 154 -1.21 -5.36 21.68
N ASP A 155 -0.52 -6.41 21.24
CA ASP A 155 0.78 -6.34 20.57
C ASP A 155 0.65 -6.21 19.05
N TYR A 156 -0.40 -6.84 18.49
CA TYR A 156 -0.66 -6.86 17.05
C TYR A 156 -2.14 -6.65 16.72
N ALA A 157 -2.41 -5.99 15.59
CA ALA A 157 -3.74 -5.84 15.03
C ALA A 157 -3.79 -6.45 13.61
N VAL A 158 -4.90 -7.11 13.28
CA VAL A 158 -5.17 -7.64 11.94
C VAL A 158 -6.21 -6.78 11.25
N LEU A 159 -5.81 -6.09 10.18
CA LEU A 159 -6.65 -5.10 9.49
C LEU A 159 -6.73 -5.38 7.99
N PRO A 160 -7.93 -5.35 7.36
CA PRO A 160 -8.05 -5.46 5.92
C PRO A 160 -7.55 -4.17 5.26
N ILE A 161 -6.71 -4.25 4.24
CA ILE A 161 -6.23 -3.06 3.52
C ILE A 161 -6.77 -2.97 2.09
N GLU A 162 -7.10 -4.12 1.48
CA GLU A 162 -7.55 -4.18 0.09
C GLU A 162 -8.37 -5.44 -0.16
N ASN A 163 -9.42 -5.32 -0.97
CA ASN A 163 -10.19 -6.45 -1.50
C ASN A 163 -10.15 -6.43 -3.04
N SER A 164 -9.87 -7.58 -3.65
CA SER A 164 -9.71 -7.68 -5.11
C SER A 164 -10.97 -7.37 -5.92
N SER A 165 -12.16 -7.38 -5.29
CA SER A 165 -13.43 -7.06 -5.93
C SER A 165 -13.98 -5.68 -5.56
N ALA A 166 -13.56 -5.09 -4.44
CA ALA A 166 -14.13 -3.84 -3.91
C ALA A 166 -13.10 -2.70 -3.76
N GLY A 167 -11.83 -2.98 -4.04
CA GLY A 167 -10.74 -2.03 -3.93
C GLY A 167 -10.23 -1.86 -2.50
N ILE A 168 -9.58 -0.73 -2.25
CA ILE A 168 -8.92 -0.40 -0.99
C ILE A 168 -9.88 -0.17 0.17
N VAL A 169 -9.43 -0.49 1.38
CA VAL A 169 -10.10 -0.13 2.64
C VAL A 169 -9.52 1.20 3.13
N SER A 170 -10.05 2.28 2.57
CA SER A 170 -9.49 3.63 2.75
C SER A 170 -9.31 4.11 4.20
N GLU A 171 -10.22 3.76 5.10
CA GLU A 171 -10.14 4.15 6.51
C GLU A 171 -8.89 3.60 7.20
N ASN A 172 -8.46 2.37 6.86
CA ASN A 172 -7.28 1.77 7.45
C ASN A 172 -5.98 2.44 7.00
N TYR A 173 -5.92 2.95 5.77
CA TYR A 173 -4.79 3.79 5.33
C TYR A 173 -4.70 5.09 6.14
N ASP A 174 -5.83 5.74 6.40
CA ASP A 174 -5.86 6.99 7.17
C ASP A 174 -5.45 6.73 8.63
N LEU A 175 -5.95 5.66 9.24
CA LEU A 175 -5.61 5.23 10.61
C LEU A 175 -4.12 4.89 10.78
N MET A 176 -3.49 4.25 9.78
CA MET A 176 -2.05 3.96 9.81
C MET A 176 -1.20 5.23 9.89
N VAL A 177 -1.64 6.31 9.24
CA VAL A 177 -0.92 7.59 9.35
C VAL A 177 -1.18 8.24 10.70
N GLU A 178 -2.41 8.18 11.22
CA GLU A 178 -2.82 8.79 12.49
C GLU A 178 -2.14 8.17 13.73
N TYR A 179 -2.08 6.83 13.82
CA TYR A 179 -1.63 6.13 15.05
C TYR A 179 -0.14 5.81 15.10
N ASP A 180 0.60 6.08 14.01
CA ASP A 180 2.04 5.80 13.93
C ASP A 180 2.47 4.34 14.14
N ASN A 181 1.52 3.42 13.94
CA ASN A 181 1.78 1.99 13.92
C ASN A 181 2.51 1.56 12.63
N CYS A 182 3.15 0.39 12.68
CA CYS A 182 3.92 -0.18 11.59
C CYS A 182 3.36 -1.53 11.12
N ILE A 183 3.44 -1.77 9.82
CA ILE A 183 3.14 -3.06 9.19
C ILE A 183 4.35 -3.96 9.37
N VAL A 184 4.11 -5.13 9.95
CA VAL A 184 5.13 -6.16 10.22
C VAL A 184 4.84 -7.47 9.47
N GLY A 185 3.73 -7.55 8.74
CA GLY A 185 3.35 -8.72 7.98
C GLY A 185 2.11 -8.48 7.13
N GLU A 186 1.81 -9.43 6.24
CA GLU A 186 0.56 -9.49 5.49
C GLU A 186 0.02 -10.91 5.41
N GLN A 187 -1.30 -11.04 5.25
CA GLN A 187 -1.99 -12.30 5.01
C GLN A 187 -3.08 -12.11 3.96
N ILE A 188 -3.11 -12.96 2.94
CA ILE A 188 -4.14 -12.89 1.88
C ILE A 188 -5.14 -14.02 2.10
N ILE A 189 -6.40 -13.66 2.33
CA ILE A 189 -7.49 -14.61 2.54
C ILE A 189 -8.40 -14.65 1.32
N GLN A 190 -8.59 -15.85 0.78
CA GLN A 190 -9.61 -16.07 -0.25
C GLN A 190 -11.00 -15.98 0.37
N ILE A 191 -11.85 -15.15 -0.23
CA ILE A 191 -13.21 -14.90 0.25
C ILE A 191 -14.17 -15.88 -0.41
N ASN A 192 -14.40 -16.99 0.30
CA ASN A 192 -15.35 -18.02 -0.09
C ASN A 192 -16.62 -17.90 0.75
N HIS A 193 -17.66 -17.35 0.13
CA HIS A 193 -18.97 -17.26 0.74
C HIS A 193 -19.68 -18.61 0.65
N ALA A 194 -20.33 -19.00 1.74
CA ALA A 194 -21.15 -20.19 1.86
C ALA A 194 -22.56 -19.80 2.31
N LEU A 195 -23.56 -20.56 1.86
CA LEU A 195 -24.91 -20.49 2.38
C LEU A 195 -25.00 -21.36 3.62
N LEU A 196 -25.28 -20.76 4.78
CA LEU A 196 -25.31 -21.42 6.07
C LEU A 196 -26.74 -21.51 6.59
N GLY A 197 -27.17 -22.70 6.99
CA GLY A 197 -28.47 -22.94 7.61
C GLY A 197 -28.34 -23.73 8.91
N LEU A 198 -29.46 -24.00 9.57
CA LEU A 198 -29.47 -24.90 10.72
C LEU A 198 -29.05 -26.33 10.29
N PRO A 199 -28.50 -27.15 11.20
CA PRO A 199 -28.08 -28.53 10.89
C PRO A 199 -29.14 -29.37 10.15
N GLU A 200 -30.40 -29.17 10.52
CA GLU A 200 -31.56 -29.87 9.99
C GLU A 200 -32.29 -29.14 8.85
N ALA A 201 -31.73 -28.04 8.34
CA ALA A 201 -32.26 -27.32 7.18
C ALA A 201 -31.77 -27.95 5.86
N GLU A 202 -32.63 -27.88 4.86
CA GLU A 202 -32.35 -28.20 3.47
C GLU A 202 -32.52 -26.96 2.59
N LEU A 203 -31.93 -26.98 1.38
CA LEU A 203 -32.00 -25.83 0.47
C LEU A 203 -33.45 -25.45 0.12
N SER A 204 -34.35 -26.44 0.06
CA SER A 204 -35.78 -26.25 -0.20
C SER A 204 -36.54 -25.58 0.94
N ASP A 205 -35.98 -25.53 2.15
CA ASP A 205 -36.63 -24.86 3.29
C ASP A 205 -36.45 -23.34 3.21
N ILE A 206 -35.43 -22.85 2.50
CA ILE A 206 -34.96 -21.47 2.61
C ILE A 206 -35.93 -20.50 1.94
N THR A 207 -36.27 -19.45 2.68
CA THR A 207 -37.06 -18.31 2.20
C THR A 207 -36.40 -16.98 2.51
N ASP A 208 -35.53 -16.91 3.53
CA ASP A 208 -34.92 -15.68 4.01
C ASP A 208 -33.40 -15.84 4.08
N VAL A 209 -32.66 -14.92 3.43
CA VAL A 209 -31.20 -14.90 3.41
C VAL A 209 -30.66 -13.61 4.02
N TYR A 210 -29.82 -13.75 5.03
CA TYR A 210 -29.20 -12.63 5.76
C TYR A 210 -27.71 -12.51 5.42
N SER A 211 -27.21 -11.29 5.19
CA SER A 211 -25.76 -11.03 5.12
C SER A 211 -25.42 -9.54 5.13
N HIS A 212 -24.14 -9.21 5.03
CA HIS A 212 -23.68 -7.84 4.73
C HIS A 212 -24.09 -7.44 3.30
N PRO A 213 -24.48 -6.16 3.02
CA PRO A 213 -24.85 -5.72 1.67
C PRO A 213 -23.84 -6.08 0.58
N GLN A 214 -22.54 -5.98 0.88
CA GLN A 214 -21.48 -6.33 -0.06
C GLN A 214 -21.43 -7.83 -0.35
N ALA A 215 -21.66 -8.68 0.65
CA ALA A 215 -21.69 -10.14 0.46
C ALA A 215 -22.94 -10.57 -0.35
N LEU A 216 -24.10 -9.94 -0.09
CA LEU A 216 -25.30 -10.15 -0.90
C LEU A 216 -25.06 -9.77 -2.38
N MET A 217 -24.44 -8.62 -2.62
CA MET A 217 -24.08 -8.17 -3.97
C MET A 217 -23.08 -9.13 -4.64
N GLN A 218 -22.06 -9.57 -3.89
CA GLN A 218 -21.06 -10.53 -4.36
C GLN A 218 -21.65 -11.91 -4.65
N CYS A 219 -22.81 -12.28 -4.10
CA CYS A 219 -23.50 -13.54 -4.38
C CYS A 219 -24.74 -13.34 -5.29
N GLY A 220 -24.84 -12.18 -5.95
CA GLY A 220 -26.03 -11.81 -6.73
C GLY A 220 -26.47 -12.85 -7.76
N ARG A 221 -25.56 -13.47 -8.52
CA ARG A 221 -25.91 -14.47 -9.54
C ARG A 221 -26.51 -15.74 -8.93
N TYR A 222 -26.00 -16.15 -7.77
CA TYR A 222 -26.54 -17.28 -7.02
C TYR A 222 -27.92 -16.97 -6.42
N LEU A 223 -28.10 -15.75 -5.92
CA LEU A 223 -29.39 -15.29 -5.41
C LEU A 223 -30.41 -15.06 -6.53
N GLU A 224 -29.97 -14.79 -7.77
CA GLU A 224 -30.84 -14.69 -8.94
C GLU A 224 -31.40 -16.03 -9.42
N SER A 225 -30.77 -17.16 -9.08
CA SER A 225 -31.34 -18.49 -9.33
C SER A 225 -32.36 -18.91 -8.26
N HIS A 226 -32.47 -18.15 -7.17
CA HIS A 226 -33.40 -18.36 -6.05
C HIS A 226 -34.20 -17.07 -5.79
N ARG A 227 -34.92 -16.59 -6.82
CA ARG A 227 -35.56 -15.26 -6.82
C ARG A 227 -36.66 -15.10 -5.77
N GLU A 228 -37.18 -16.19 -5.28
CA GLU A 228 -38.17 -16.30 -4.22
C GLU A 228 -37.61 -15.98 -2.83
N TRP A 229 -36.29 -16.00 -2.64
CA TRP A 229 -35.68 -15.69 -1.36
C TRP A 229 -35.65 -14.20 -1.05
N GLU A 230 -36.15 -13.84 0.12
CA GLU A 230 -36.05 -12.49 0.67
C GLU A 230 -34.63 -12.23 1.20
N LYS A 231 -34.07 -11.08 0.81
CA LYS A 231 -32.69 -10.70 1.14
C LYS A 231 -32.69 -9.63 2.22
N HIS A 232 -32.02 -9.92 3.33
CA HIS A 232 -31.98 -9.07 4.52
C HIS A 232 -30.56 -8.61 4.80
N SER A 233 -30.36 -7.29 4.93
CA SER A 233 -29.05 -6.70 5.18
C SER A 233 -28.76 -6.55 6.67
N LEU A 234 -27.57 -6.98 7.08
CA LEU A 234 -27.02 -6.82 8.44
C LEU A 234 -25.64 -6.16 8.40
N LYS A 235 -25.12 -5.79 9.59
CA LYS A 235 -23.84 -5.07 9.71
C LYS A 235 -22.62 -5.86 9.26
N ASN A 236 -22.59 -7.17 9.45
CA ASN A 236 -21.50 -8.02 8.97
C ASN A 236 -21.99 -9.47 8.72
N THR A 237 -21.16 -10.27 8.05
CA THR A 237 -21.50 -11.66 7.66
C THR A 237 -21.61 -12.60 8.85
N ALA A 238 -20.73 -12.48 9.85
CA ALA A 238 -20.75 -13.32 11.04
C ALA A 238 -22.00 -13.09 11.92
N MET A 239 -22.47 -11.85 12.03
CA MET A 239 -23.73 -11.48 12.67
C MET A 239 -24.93 -12.11 11.98
N ALA A 240 -24.88 -12.29 10.66
CA ALA A 240 -25.94 -12.97 9.93
C ALA A 240 -26.06 -14.45 10.32
N ALA A 241 -24.92 -15.14 10.42
CA ALA A 241 -24.90 -16.52 10.89
C ALA A 241 -25.33 -16.65 12.36
N LYS A 242 -24.83 -15.78 13.23
CA LYS A 242 -25.27 -15.72 14.63
C LYS A 242 -26.78 -15.53 14.73
N LYS A 243 -27.36 -14.62 13.93
CA LYS A 243 -28.80 -14.41 13.86
C LYS A 243 -29.56 -15.66 13.45
N VAL A 244 -29.10 -16.37 12.40
CA VAL A 244 -29.76 -17.62 11.95
C VAL A 244 -29.75 -18.66 13.07
N LYS A 245 -28.63 -18.79 13.80
CA LYS A 245 -28.53 -19.67 14.95
C LYS A 245 -29.50 -19.29 16.07
N GLU A 246 -29.54 -18.02 16.43
CA GLU A 246 -30.40 -17.49 17.51
C GLU A 246 -31.89 -17.55 17.17
N ASP A 247 -32.26 -17.26 15.91
CA ASP A 247 -33.64 -17.29 15.45
C ASP A 247 -34.20 -18.73 15.42
N GLY A 248 -33.34 -19.75 15.23
CA GLY A 248 -33.72 -21.16 15.32
C GLY A 248 -34.77 -21.61 14.30
N LYS A 249 -34.82 -20.96 13.12
CA LYS A 249 -35.80 -21.28 12.06
C LYS A 249 -35.13 -21.88 10.83
N LYS A 250 -35.61 -23.04 10.37
CA LYS A 250 -35.06 -23.76 9.19
C LYS A 250 -35.11 -22.97 7.88
N HIS A 251 -36.09 -22.08 7.71
CA HIS A 251 -36.25 -21.28 6.49
C HIS A 251 -35.29 -20.08 6.39
N LYS A 252 -34.46 -19.86 7.42
CA LYS A 252 -33.49 -18.77 7.45
C LYS A 252 -32.11 -19.31 7.15
N ALA A 253 -31.41 -18.63 6.25
CA ALA A 253 -30.01 -18.87 5.94
C ALA A 253 -29.18 -17.60 6.03
N ALA A 254 -27.88 -17.75 6.20
CA ALA A 254 -26.91 -16.67 6.22
C ALA A 254 -25.89 -16.88 5.11
N ILE A 255 -25.43 -15.79 4.49
CA ILE A 255 -24.22 -15.84 3.65
C ILE A 255 -23.04 -15.38 4.51
N ALA A 256 -22.11 -16.27 4.76
CA ALA A 256 -20.91 -16.01 5.56
C ALA A 256 -19.74 -16.92 5.17
N SER A 257 -18.62 -16.84 5.90
CA SER A 257 -17.49 -17.76 5.72
C SER A 257 -17.85 -19.16 6.23
N SER A 258 -17.23 -20.21 5.68
CA SER A 258 -17.38 -21.57 6.19
C SER A 258 -16.95 -21.71 7.66
N LEU A 259 -15.90 -20.99 8.09
CA LEU A 259 -15.45 -20.92 9.49
C LEU A 259 -16.59 -20.51 10.44
N THR A 260 -17.49 -19.64 9.97
CA THR A 260 -18.64 -19.18 10.76
C THR A 260 -19.63 -20.33 11.03
N ALA A 261 -19.71 -21.32 10.14
CA ALA A 261 -20.58 -22.47 10.31
C ALA A 261 -20.15 -23.30 11.53
N ASP A 262 -18.86 -23.58 11.66
CA ASP A 262 -18.30 -24.34 12.78
C ASP A 262 -18.48 -23.60 14.11
N ILE A 263 -18.21 -22.30 14.14
CA ILE A 263 -18.32 -21.46 15.35
C ILE A 263 -19.74 -21.45 15.91
N TYR A 264 -20.75 -21.29 15.05
CA TYR A 264 -22.15 -21.20 15.48
C TYR A 264 -22.91 -22.54 15.40
N GLY A 265 -22.23 -23.63 15.03
CA GLY A 265 -22.86 -24.95 14.84
C GLY A 265 -24.00 -24.90 13.82
N LEU A 266 -23.70 -24.34 12.64
CA LEU A 266 -24.55 -24.30 11.46
C LEU A 266 -24.02 -25.28 10.40
N LYS A 267 -24.87 -25.61 9.43
CA LYS A 267 -24.54 -26.46 8.29
C LYS A 267 -24.31 -25.61 7.06
N VAL A 268 -23.24 -25.93 6.33
CA VAL A 268 -23.03 -25.43 4.96
C VAL A 268 -24.04 -26.11 4.05
N LEU A 269 -24.99 -25.36 3.52
CA LEU A 269 -26.01 -25.81 2.57
C LEU A 269 -25.48 -25.78 1.13
N ASP A 270 -24.66 -24.78 0.84
CA ASP A 270 -23.98 -24.62 -0.44
C ASP A 270 -22.70 -23.80 -0.24
N GLU A 271 -21.71 -24.01 -1.10
CA GLU A 271 -20.37 -23.44 -0.96
C GLU A 271 -19.92 -22.70 -2.20
N CYS A 272 -18.98 -21.76 -2.03
CA CYS A 272 -18.41 -20.98 -3.13
C CYS A 272 -19.47 -20.25 -3.98
N ILE A 273 -20.49 -19.69 -3.34
CA ILE A 273 -21.65 -19.05 -4.00
C ILE A 273 -21.38 -17.62 -4.50
N GLN A 274 -20.17 -17.09 -4.27
CA GLN A 274 -19.75 -15.79 -4.77
C GLN A 274 -19.59 -15.75 -6.29
N ASN A 275 -19.89 -14.60 -6.90
CA ASN A 275 -19.81 -14.33 -8.33
C ASN A 275 -18.37 -14.46 -8.86
N ASN A 276 -17.37 -14.06 -8.08
CA ASN A 276 -15.95 -14.09 -8.43
C ASN A 276 -15.20 -15.05 -7.51
N LYS A 277 -14.75 -16.18 -8.05
CA LYS A 277 -14.00 -17.21 -7.30
C LYS A 277 -12.59 -16.77 -6.90
N MET A 278 -12.05 -15.75 -7.56
CA MET A 278 -10.74 -15.13 -7.27
C MET A 278 -10.86 -13.96 -6.27
N ASN A 279 -12.00 -13.81 -5.60
CA ASN A 279 -12.16 -12.77 -4.58
C ASN A 279 -11.23 -13.05 -3.41
N ALA A 280 -10.38 -12.10 -3.08
CA ALA A 280 -9.43 -12.20 -1.98
C ALA A 280 -9.34 -10.85 -1.27
N THR A 281 -9.06 -10.91 0.03
CA THR A 281 -8.79 -9.72 0.84
C THR A 281 -7.38 -9.81 1.38
N ARG A 282 -6.60 -8.76 1.16
CA ARG A 282 -5.27 -8.57 1.73
C ARG A 282 -5.44 -7.94 3.11
N PHE A 283 -4.93 -8.61 4.13
CA PHE A 283 -4.84 -8.14 5.49
C PHE A 283 -3.40 -7.77 5.81
N ILE A 284 -3.23 -6.71 6.59
CA ILE A 284 -1.95 -6.29 7.15
C ILE A 284 -1.91 -6.63 8.64
N ILE A 285 -0.72 -7.01 9.09
CA ILE A 285 -0.41 -7.25 10.50
C ILE A 285 0.31 -6.01 11.00
N VAL A 286 -0.29 -5.35 11.98
CA VAL A 286 0.14 -4.04 12.47
C VAL A 286 0.65 -4.17 13.90
N SER A 287 1.75 -3.50 14.22
CA SER A 287 2.31 -3.40 15.57
C SER A 287 2.69 -1.98 15.93
N GLY A 288 2.70 -1.65 17.21
CA GLY A 288 3.28 -0.40 17.72
C GLY A 288 4.81 -0.42 17.71
N LYS A 289 5.44 -1.58 17.52
CA LYS A 289 6.91 -1.73 17.43
C LYS A 289 7.37 -1.52 15.99
N ARG A 290 8.35 -0.63 15.80
CA ARG A 290 9.02 -0.41 14.50
C ARG A 290 10.07 -1.48 14.26
N VAL A 291 9.64 -2.68 13.87
CA VAL A 291 10.52 -3.82 13.62
C VAL A 291 10.35 -4.37 12.22
N PHE A 292 11.41 -4.99 11.70
CA PHE A 292 11.39 -5.74 10.44
C PHE A 292 12.38 -6.91 10.52
N THR A 293 12.28 -7.86 9.59
CA THR A 293 13.22 -8.99 9.51
C THR A 293 14.17 -8.84 8.34
N SER A 294 15.32 -9.52 8.40
CA SER A 294 16.25 -9.62 7.26
C SER A 294 15.64 -10.27 6.01
N LYS A 295 14.51 -10.96 6.15
CA LYS A 295 13.78 -11.63 5.07
C LYS A 295 12.59 -10.82 4.56
N ALA A 296 12.35 -9.63 5.09
CA ALA A 296 11.27 -8.77 4.62
C ALA A 296 11.54 -8.33 3.17
N GLU A 297 10.55 -8.49 2.29
CA GLU A 297 10.68 -8.28 0.84
C GLU A 297 9.77 -7.16 0.33
N LYS A 298 8.93 -6.59 1.19
CA LYS A 298 8.00 -5.52 0.84
C LYS A 298 8.16 -4.33 1.79
N ILE A 299 8.08 -3.14 1.24
CA ILE A 299 8.05 -1.89 1.99
C ILE A 299 6.82 -1.11 1.60
N SER A 300 6.10 -0.62 2.59
CA SER A 300 5.01 0.33 2.41
C SER A 300 5.45 1.70 2.91
N ILE A 301 5.21 2.72 2.09
CA ILE A 301 5.45 4.12 2.47
C ILE A 301 4.22 4.98 2.20
N CYS A 302 4.21 6.14 2.84
CA CYS A 302 3.28 7.21 2.61
C CYS A 302 4.08 8.49 2.38
N PHE A 303 3.82 9.23 1.30
CA PHE A 303 4.43 10.54 1.09
C PHE A 303 3.45 11.59 0.58
N GLU A 304 3.78 12.86 0.85
CA GLU A 304 3.03 14.02 0.37
C GLU A 304 3.91 14.86 -0.55
N GLY A 305 3.35 15.24 -1.70
CA GLY A 305 4.04 16.03 -2.70
C GLY A 305 3.51 17.45 -2.81
N MET A 306 4.30 18.33 -3.42
CA MET A 306 3.77 19.60 -3.94
C MET A 306 2.69 19.31 -4.99
N HIS A 307 1.65 20.15 -5.05
CA HIS A 307 0.57 20.01 -6.04
C HIS A 307 0.88 20.80 -7.32
N GLU A 308 2.02 20.49 -7.94
CA GLU A 308 2.50 21.08 -9.20
C GLU A 308 2.76 20.01 -10.27
N SER A 309 2.74 20.42 -11.54
CA SER A 309 2.99 19.52 -12.68
C SER A 309 4.32 18.77 -12.50
N GLY A 310 4.32 17.47 -12.78
CA GLY A 310 5.52 16.62 -12.68
C GLY A 310 5.84 16.10 -11.27
N SER A 311 5.22 16.62 -10.20
CA SER A 311 5.60 16.27 -8.81
C SER A 311 5.60 14.77 -8.52
N LEU A 312 4.49 14.07 -8.84
CA LEU A 312 4.42 12.63 -8.64
C LEU A 312 5.43 11.89 -9.52
N TYR A 313 5.60 12.32 -10.77
CA TYR A 313 6.59 11.72 -11.67
C TYR A 313 8.01 11.81 -11.09
N HIS A 314 8.40 12.97 -10.56
CA HIS A 314 9.71 13.14 -9.92
C HIS A 314 9.86 12.25 -8.69
N MET A 315 8.84 12.11 -7.86
CA MET A 315 8.86 11.21 -6.71
C MET A 315 9.02 9.75 -7.15
N LEU A 316 8.22 9.30 -8.13
CA LEU A 316 8.27 7.93 -8.62
C LEU A 316 9.60 7.62 -9.34
N SER A 317 10.25 8.63 -9.90
CA SER A 317 11.56 8.46 -10.52
C SER A 317 12.65 7.99 -9.54
N HIS A 318 12.50 8.17 -8.22
CA HIS A 318 13.43 7.60 -7.25
C HIS A 318 13.42 6.06 -7.26
N PHE A 319 12.28 5.43 -7.56
CA PHE A 319 12.21 3.96 -7.70
C PHE A 319 12.84 3.50 -9.01
N ILE A 320 12.49 4.15 -10.13
CA ILE A 320 12.97 3.80 -11.48
C ILE A 320 14.51 3.77 -11.52
N TYR A 321 15.16 4.80 -10.99
CA TYR A 321 16.62 4.92 -11.06
C TYR A 321 17.38 3.99 -10.12
N ASN A 322 16.72 3.48 -9.08
CA ASN A 322 17.29 2.49 -8.18
C ASN A 322 16.87 1.06 -8.56
N GLY A 323 16.15 0.88 -9.67
CA GLY A 323 15.69 -0.44 -10.14
C GLY A 323 14.67 -1.10 -9.21
N ILE A 324 13.90 -0.31 -8.48
CA ILE A 324 12.93 -0.79 -7.50
C ILE A 324 11.57 -0.98 -8.17
N ASN A 325 10.99 -2.17 -8.02
CA ASN A 325 9.66 -2.50 -8.54
C ASN A 325 8.57 -2.04 -7.56
N MET A 326 7.54 -1.36 -8.07
CA MET A 326 6.37 -0.95 -7.28
C MET A 326 5.20 -1.88 -7.56
N ASN A 327 4.52 -2.30 -6.50
CA ASN A 327 3.41 -3.26 -6.56
C ASN A 327 2.05 -2.59 -6.34
N HIS A 328 2.03 -1.43 -5.69
CA HIS A 328 0.81 -0.69 -5.42
C HIS A 328 1.08 0.81 -5.36
N ILE A 329 0.14 1.61 -5.85
CA ILE A 329 0.10 3.06 -5.63
C ILE A 329 -1.35 3.52 -5.48
N GLU A 330 -1.62 4.29 -4.44
CA GLU A 330 -2.96 4.79 -4.14
C GLU A 330 -2.89 6.24 -3.65
N SER A 331 -3.85 7.07 -4.08
CA SER A 331 -3.91 8.49 -3.70
C SER A 331 -5.05 8.75 -2.73
N ARG A 332 -4.77 9.51 -1.66
CA ARG A 332 -5.75 9.90 -0.65
C ARG A 332 -5.77 11.41 -0.48
N PRO A 333 -6.95 12.06 -0.48
CA PRO A 333 -7.03 13.49 -0.21
C PRO A 333 -6.58 13.78 1.23
N VAL A 334 -5.78 14.83 1.41
CA VAL A 334 -5.33 15.26 2.75
C VAL A 334 -6.48 16.00 3.43
N GLN A 335 -6.92 15.50 4.59
CA GLN A 335 -8.00 16.14 5.34
C GLN A 335 -7.62 17.58 5.72
N GLY A 336 -8.55 18.52 5.52
CA GLY A 336 -8.36 19.93 5.84
C GLY A 336 -7.58 20.75 4.79
N LYS A 337 -7.11 20.11 3.71
CA LYS A 337 -6.45 20.80 2.59
C LYS A 337 -7.14 20.48 1.28
N ASN A 338 -7.59 21.50 0.56
CA ASN A 338 -8.29 21.29 -0.70
C ASN A 338 -7.30 20.89 -1.80
N TRP A 339 -7.60 19.78 -2.47
CA TRP A 339 -6.85 19.28 -3.64
C TRP A 339 -5.39 18.94 -3.36
N GLU A 340 -5.01 18.70 -2.11
CA GLU A 340 -3.73 18.09 -1.76
C GLU A 340 -3.91 16.59 -1.53
N TYR A 341 -2.92 15.81 -1.96
CA TYR A 341 -2.99 14.36 -1.94
C TYR A 341 -1.75 13.76 -1.29
N ARG A 342 -1.98 12.68 -0.56
CA ARG A 342 -0.99 11.77 -0.02
C ARG A 342 -0.99 10.50 -0.84
N PHE A 343 0.18 9.96 -1.10
CA PHE A 343 0.36 8.74 -1.88
C PHE A 343 0.85 7.62 -0.98
N PHE A 344 0.17 6.48 -1.05
CA PHE A 344 0.58 5.23 -0.44
C PHE A 344 1.21 4.36 -1.52
N VAL A 345 2.40 3.83 -1.26
CA VAL A 345 3.14 3.02 -2.23
C VAL A 345 3.67 1.78 -1.54
N ASP A 346 3.40 0.62 -2.14
CA ASP A 346 4.05 -0.64 -1.79
C ASP A 346 5.07 -0.96 -2.88
N PHE A 347 6.29 -1.34 -2.48
CA PHE A 347 7.36 -1.71 -3.40
C PHE A 347 8.22 -2.84 -2.83
N GLU A 348 8.96 -3.51 -3.71
CA GLU A 348 9.83 -4.63 -3.35
C GLU A 348 11.16 -4.12 -2.78
N GLY A 349 11.61 -4.75 -1.69
CA GLY A 349 12.93 -4.53 -1.11
C GLY A 349 12.97 -4.61 0.41
N ASN A 350 14.16 -4.41 0.95
CA ASN A 350 14.45 -4.39 2.37
C ASN A 350 15.10 -3.05 2.78
N LEU A 351 14.87 -2.59 4.01
CA LEU A 351 15.49 -1.35 4.52
C LEU A 351 17.03 -1.41 4.57
N ASN A 352 17.60 -2.62 4.54
CA ASN A 352 19.04 -2.83 4.44
C ASN A 352 19.60 -2.67 3.01
N ASP A 353 18.75 -2.64 1.99
CA ASP A 353 19.20 -2.56 0.60
C ASP A 353 19.67 -1.15 0.25
N ALA A 354 20.89 -1.04 -0.29
CA ALA A 354 21.45 0.26 -0.68
C ALA A 354 20.55 1.01 -1.70
N ALA A 355 19.90 0.28 -2.62
CA ALA A 355 18.96 0.85 -3.58
C ALA A 355 17.75 1.50 -2.89
N VAL A 356 17.16 0.79 -1.93
CA VAL A 356 16.02 1.27 -1.12
C VAL A 356 16.43 2.48 -0.29
N GLN A 357 17.57 2.41 0.41
CA GLN A 357 18.09 3.51 1.23
C GLN A 357 18.29 4.79 0.40
N ASN A 358 18.81 4.66 -0.81
CA ASN A 358 18.98 5.77 -1.75
C ASN A 358 17.64 6.34 -2.25
N ALA A 359 16.66 5.48 -2.54
CA ALA A 359 15.33 5.91 -2.96
C ALA A 359 14.60 6.67 -1.84
N LEU A 360 14.56 6.09 -0.63
CA LEU A 360 13.92 6.69 0.54
C LEU A 360 14.53 8.04 0.91
N ARG A 361 15.86 8.17 0.81
CA ARG A 361 16.56 9.45 0.99
C ARG A 361 16.09 10.50 0.00
N GLY A 362 16.08 10.17 -1.29
CA GLY A 362 15.68 11.11 -2.32
C GLY A 362 14.24 11.59 -2.10
N LEU A 363 13.35 10.66 -1.77
CA LEU A 363 11.97 10.97 -1.39
C LEU A 363 11.91 11.87 -0.15
N ALA A 364 12.67 11.58 0.91
CA ALA A 364 12.67 12.39 2.13
C ALA A 364 13.12 13.85 1.88
N GLU A 365 14.05 14.07 0.96
CA GLU A 365 14.58 15.41 0.62
C GLU A 365 13.66 16.19 -0.33
N GLU A 366 12.87 15.50 -1.15
CA GLU A 366 12.08 16.12 -2.23
C GLU A 366 10.56 16.12 -1.97
N THR A 367 10.09 15.47 -0.90
CA THR A 367 8.67 15.45 -0.48
C THR A 367 8.38 16.41 0.66
N LEU A 368 7.11 16.78 0.85
CA LEU A 368 6.65 17.56 2.00
C LEU A 368 6.65 16.74 3.29
N GLY A 369 6.51 15.42 3.16
CA GLY A 369 6.59 14.47 4.24
C GLY A 369 6.69 13.06 3.69
N LEU A 370 7.50 12.23 4.34
CA LEU A 370 7.66 10.81 4.07
C LEU A 370 7.50 10.04 5.38
N LYS A 371 6.69 8.99 5.34
CA LYS A 371 6.49 8.04 6.42
C LYS A 371 6.71 6.64 5.91
N ILE A 372 7.59 5.89 6.55
CA ILE A 372 7.72 4.46 6.32
C ILE A 372 6.65 3.77 7.18
N LEU A 373 5.74 3.06 6.53
CA LEU A 373 4.63 2.36 7.17
C LEU A 373 5.04 0.95 7.59
N GLY A 374 6.06 0.34 6.98
CA GLY A 374 6.57 -0.96 7.40
C GLY A 374 7.55 -1.56 6.39
N ASN A 375 8.31 -2.57 6.83
CA ASN A 375 9.07 -3.47 5.96
C ASN A 375 8.79 -4.90 6.43
N TYR A 376 8.17 -5.71 5.58
CA TYR A 376 7.60 -6.99 5.95
C TYR A 376 7.69 -8.05 4.84
#